data_AF-A0A2M8L5V1-F1
#
_entry.id   AF-A0A2M8L5V1-F1
#
_cell.length_a   1.000
_cell.length_b   1.000
_cell.length_c   1.000
_cell.angle_alpha   90.00
_cell.angle_beta   90.00
_cell.angle_gamma   90.00
#
_symmetry.space_group_name_H-M   'P 1'
#
loop_
_entity.id
_entity.type
_entity.pdbx_description
1 polymer ?
#
loop_
_entity_poly.entity_id
_entity_poly.type
_entity_poly.pdbx_seq_one_letter_code
_entity_poly.pdbx_strand_id
1 'polypeptide(L)'
;PIITNSSLQLLMKQSPATMDVVQKIFNLTEEEKYLLIEAEVGEGIFFAGQKHVAIKVVASYTEDQFITTSPEEVLKIKMAKGEIG
;
A
#
# COMPACT_ATOMS: atom_id res chain seq x y z
N PRO A 1 -8.19 -13.17 17.04
CA PRO A 1 -8.71 -12.17 16.07
C PRO A 1 -8.28 -10.75 16.49
N ILE A 2 -7.17 -10.26 15.93
CA ILE A 2 -6.58 -8.95 16.31
C ILE A 2 -7.03 -7.83 15.36
N ILE A 3 -7.28 -8.16 14.09
CA ILE A 3 -7.70 -7.24 13.03
C ILE A 3 -9.10 -6.63 13.21
N THR A 4 -10.04 -7.35 13.84
CA THR A 4 -11.43 -6.88 14.06
C THR A 4 -11.57 -5.88 15.22
N ASN A 5 -10.50 -5.64 15.98
CA ASN A 5 -10.48 -4.69 17.10
C ASN A 5 -9.63 -3.43 16.81
N SER A 6 -9.10 -3.32 15.58
CA SER A 6 -8.37 -2.13 15.14
C SER A 6 -9.36 -1.11 14.59
N SER A 7 -9.38 0.09 15.17
CA SER A 7 -10.29 1.18 14.76
C SER A 7 -9.95 1.78 13.39
N LEU A 8 -8.71 1.52 12.93
CA LEU A 8 -8.15 2.00 11.67
C LEU A 8 -7.59 0.81 10.90
N GLN A 9 -7.98 0.67 9.64
CA GLN A 9 -7.45 -0.35 8.73
C GLN A 9 -7.12 0.32 7.38
N LEU A 10 -6.09 -0.17 6.69
CA LEU A 10 -5.64 0.37 5.42
C LEU A 10 -5.39 -0.78 4.45
N LEU A 11 -6.12 -0.80 3.35
CA LEU A 11 -5.97 -1.77 2.27
C LEU A 11 -5.30 -1.10 1.08
N MET A 12 -4.08 -1.53 0.74
CA MET A 12 -3.43 -1.18 -0.52
C MET A 12 -3.85 -2.13 -1.64
N LYS A 13 -3.37 -1.90 -2.86
CA LYS A 13 -3.57 -2.79 -4.01
C LYS A 13 -3.44 -4.27 -3.63
N GLN A 14 -4.48 -5.06 -3.92
CA GLN A 14 -4.49 -6.50 -3.65
C GLN A 14 -4.43 -7.31 -4.94
N SER A 15 -3.94 -8.54 -4.85
CA SER A 15 -4.01 -9.49 -5.97
C SER A 15 -5.46 -9.95 -6.22
N PRO A 16 -5.87 -10.16 -7.47
CA PRO A 16 -7.22 -10.64 -7.79
C PRO A 16 -7.57 -11.96 -7.08
N ALA A 17 -6.58 -12.84 -6.89
CA ALA A 17 -6.76 -14.13 -6.23
C ALA A 17 -7.14 -14.03 -4.75
N THR A 18 -6.80 -12.93 -4.08
CA THR A 18 -7.11 -12.70 -2.66
C THR A 18 -8.32 -11.78 -2.47
N MET A 19 -8.80 -11.16 -3.55
CA MET A 19 -9.77 -10.09 -3.49
C MET A 19 -11.14 -10.54 -2.97
N ASP A 20 -11.59 -11.75 -3.31
CA ASP A 20 -12.87 -12.29 -2.80
C ASP A 20 -12.86 -12.54 -1.30
N VAL A 21 -11.69 -12.84 -0.73
CA VAL A 21 -11.50 -13.03 0.71
C VAL A 21 -11.49 -11.67 1.40
N VAL A 22 -10.77 -10.69 0.85
CA VAL A 22 -10.72 -9.31 1.37
C VAL A 22 -12.11 -8.69 1.32
N GLN A 23 -12.85 -8.83 0.22
CA GLN A 23 -14.23 -8.33 0.10
C GLN A 23 -15.14 -8.86 1.21
N LYS A 24 -15.06 -10.16 1.52
CA LYS A 24 -15.86 -10.77 2.59
C LYS A 24 -15.43 -10.36 3.99
N ILE A 25 -14.14 -10.18 4.23
CA ILE A 25 -13.60 -9.79 5.55
C ILE A 25 -13.91 -8.32 5.86
N PHE A 26 -13.82 -7.44 4.86
CA PHE A 26 -13.97 -5.99 5.01
C PHE A 26 -15.34 -5.48 4.54
N ASN A 27 -16.25 -6.39 4.18
CA ASN A 27 -17.60 -6.06 3.74
C ASN A 27 -17.64 -5.06 2.56
N LEU A 28 -16.69 -5.19 1.63
CA LEU A 28 -16.51 -4.25 0.53
C LEU A 28 -17.63 -4.38 -0.52
N THR A 29 -17.97 -3.25 -1.13
CA THR A 29 -18.82 -3.25 -2.32
C THR A 29 -18.05 -3.74 -3.54
N GLU A 30 -18.76 -4.07 -4.62
CA GLU A 30 -18.09 -4.41 -5.88
C GLU A 30 -17.28 -3.24 -6.41
N GLU A 31 -17.75 -1.99 -6.26
CA GLU A 31 -16.99 -0.82 -6.70
C GLU A 31 -15.66 -0.66 -5.93
N GLU A 32 -15.67 -0.88 -4.61
CA GLU A 32 -14.48 -0.82 -3.77
C GLU A 32 -13.47 -1.93 -4.11
N LYS A 33 -13.97 -3.12 -4.47
CA LYS A 33 -13.15 -4.21 -5.00
C LYS A 33 -12.46 -3.82 -6.29
N TYR A 34 -13.17 -3.24 -7.26
CA TYR A 34 -12.57 -2.78 -8.52
C TYR A 34 -11.52 -1.69 -8.27
N LEU A 35 -11.82 -0.74 -7.38
CA LEU A 35 -10.89 0.32 -7.00
C LEU A 35 -9.57 -0.23 -6.44
N LEU A 36 -9.61 -1.30 -5.63
CA LEU A 36 -8.39 -1.93 -5.10
C LEU A 36 -7.62 -2.78 -6.13
N ILE A 37 -8.27 -3.31 -7.15
CA ILE A 37 -7.59 -4.02 -8.25
C ILE A 37 -6.85 -3.00 -9.14
N GLU A 38 -7.51 -1.89 -9.44
CA GLU A 38 -7.00 -0.84 -10.33
C GLU A 38 -6.06 0.15 -9.63
N ALA A 39 -6.06 0.20 -8.30
CA ALA A 39 -5.21 1.09 -7.50
C ALA A 39 -3.74 1.08 -7.95
N GLU A 40 -3.14 2.27 -8.04
CA GLU A 40 -1.72 2.45 -8.30
C GLU A 40 -0.88 2.30 -7.02
N VAL A 41 0.45 2.32 -7.17
CA VAL A 41 1.36 2.29 -6.01
C VAL A 41 1.13 3.53 -5.15
N GLY A 42 0.82 3.32 -3.87
CA GLY A 42 0.46 4.39 -2.93
C GLY A 42 -1.03 4.67 -2.84
N GLU A 43 -1.87 4.06 -3.68
CA GLU A 43 -3.32 4.19 -3.59
C GLU A 43 -3.96 2.99 -2.85
N GLY A 44 -5.02 3.26 -2.11
CA GLY A 44 -5.71 2.25 -1.33
C GLY A 44 -7.03 2.74 -0.74
N ILE A 45 -7.63 1.91 0.12
CA ILE A 45 -8.83 2.24 0.89
C ILE A 45 -8.49 2.27 2.36
N PHE A 46 -8.84 3.37 3.02
CA PHE A 46 -8.73 3.57 4.45
C PHE A 46 -10.09 3.39 5.13
N PHE A 47 -10.09 2.57 6.17
CA PHE A 47 -11.26 2.24 6.96
C PHE A 47 -11.14 2.93 8.31
N ALA A 48 -12.13 3.76 8.64
CA ALA A 48 -12.29 4.37 9.95
C ALA A 48 -13.65 3.97 10.52
N GLY A 49 -13.67 2.86 11.26
CA GLY A 49 -14.90 2.22 11.72
C GLY A 49 -15.76 1.74 10.54
N GLN A 50 -16.92 2.37 10.32
CA GLN A 50 -17.86 2.04 9.24
C GLN A 50 -17.66 2.88 7.96
N LYS A 51 -16.72 3.83 7.97
CA LYS A 51 -16.45 4.69 6.82
C LYS A 51 -15.30 4.13 6.01
N HIS A 52 -15.51 4.01 4.71
CA HIS A 52 -14.49 3.65 3.73
C HIS A 52 -14.16 4.88 2.91
N VAL A 53 -12.86 5.21 2.79
CA VAL A 53 -12.40 6.40 2.07
C VAL A 53 -11.21 6.00 1.21
N ALA A 54 -11.21 6.38 -0.07
CA ALA A 54 -10.04 6.22 -0.92
C ALA A 54 -8.90 7.13 -0.42
N ILE A 55 -7.71 6.57 -0.25
CA ILE A 55 -6.51 7.28 0.18
C ILE A 55 -5.43 7.15 -0.88
N LYS A 56 -4.74 8.27 -1.15
CA LYS A 56 -3.53 8.31 -1.94
C LYS A 56 -2.39 8.78 -1.05
N VAL A 57 -1.51 7.85 -0.71
CA VAL A 57 -0.27 8.12 0.00
C VAL A 57 0.73 8.65 -1.02
N VAL A 58 1.07 9.92 -0.90
CA VAL A 58 2.12 10.55 -1.69
C VAL A 58 3.37 10.59 -0.82
N ALA A 59 4.45 9.95 -1.28
CA ALA A 59 5.75 10.07 -0.61
C ALA A 59 6.24 11.51 -0.74
N SER A 60 6.70 12.10 0.37
CA SER A 60 7.47 13.35 0.30
C SER A 60 8.83 13.06 -0.34
N TYR A 61 9.31 13.95 -1.22
CA TYR A 61 10.66 13.87 -1.82
C TYR A 61 11.79 13.69 -0.80
N THR A 62 11.55 13.97 0.48
CA THR A 62 12.52 13.87 1.58
C THR A 62 12.67 12.45 2.16
N GLU A 63 11.65 11.59 2.07
CA GLU A 63 11.70 10.22 2.64
C GLU A 63 12.27 9.18 1.66
N ASP A 64 12.22 9.47 0.35
CA ASP A 64 12.80 8.64 -0.72
C ASP A 64 14.33 8.44 -0.56
N GLN A 65 15.02 9.45 -0.01
CA GLN A 65 16.47 9.36 0.23
C GLN A 65 16.87 8.42 1.40
N PHE A 66 15.93 8.08 2.29
CA PHE A 66 16.26 7.32 3.50
C PHE A 66 15.74 5.87 3.49
N ILE A 67 14.65 5.57 2.78
CA ILE A 67 13.97 4.27 2.87
C ILE A 67 13.59 3.76 1.47
N THR A 68 14.58 3.55 0.60
CA THR A 68 14.37 2.81 -0.66
C THR A 68 14.78 1.34 -0.49
N THR A 69 13.83 0.44 -0.72
CA THR A 69 14.03 -1.02 -0.75
C THR A 69 14.25 -1.56 -2.17
N SER A 70 14.33 -0.67 -3.17
CA SER A 70 14.57 -1.02 -4.56
C SER A 70 16.03 -1.46 -4.76
N PRO A 71 16.31 -2.70 -5.22
CA PRO A 71 17.69 -3.18 -5.41
C PRO A 71 18.51 -2.30 -6.35
N GLU A 72 17.86 -1.72 -7.36
CA GLU A 72 18.48 -0.82 -8.33
C GLU A 72 18.94 0.52 -7.72
N GLU A 73 18.19 1.04 -6.75
CA GLU A 73 18.57 2.27 -6.05
C GLU A 73 19.64 2.02 -5.00
N VAL A 74 19.61 0.87 -4.31
CA VAL A 74 20.71 0.45 -3.43
C VAL A 74 22.02 0.34 -4.24
N LEU A 75 21.96 -0.16 -5.47
CA LEU A 75 23.12 -0.23 -6.36
C LEU A 75 23.64 1.15 -6.73
N LYS A 76 22.74 2.10 -7.06
CA LYS A 76 23.09 3.50 -7.35
C LYS A 76 23.71 4.20 -6.14
N ILE A 77 23.18 3.96 -4.94
CA ILE A 77 23.72 4.52 -3.69
C ILE A 77 25.11 3.94 -3.39
N LYS A 78 25.33 2.64 -3.60
CA LYS A 78 26.65 2.01 -3.44
C LYS A 78 27.68 2.51 -4.46
N MET A 79 27.27 2.71 -5.71
CA MET A 79 28.11 3.32 -6.74
C MET A 79 28.45 4.78 -6.40
N ALA A 80 27.47 5.55 -5.91
CA ALA A 80 27.68 6.94 -5.49
C ALA A 80 28.57 7.06 -4.23
N LYS A 81 28.55 6.06 -3.34
CA LYS A 81 29.42 5.97 -2.16
C LYS A 81 30.83 5.43 -2.45
N GLY A 82 31.14 5.06 -3.69
CA GLY A 82 32.49 4.62 -4.08
C GLY A 82 32.94 3.29 -3.48
N GLU A 83 32.00 2.44 -3.02
CA GLU A 83 32.31 1.14 -2.42
C GLU A 83 32.53 0.03 -3.45
N ILE A 84 32.41 0.35 -4.74
CA ILE A 84 32.74 -0.53 -5.87
C ILE A 84 33.77 0.21 -6.73
N GLY A 85 35.04 0.04 -6.39
CA GLY A 85 36.22 0.44 -7.16
C GLY A 85 37.19 -0.71 -7.19
#